data_AF-A0A8E0VG87-F1
#
_entry.id   AF-A0A8E0VG87-F1
#
_cell.length_a   1.000
_cell.length_b   1.000
_cell.length_c   1.000
_cell.angle_alpha   90.00
_cell.angle_beta   90.00
_cell.angle_gamma   90.00
#
_symmetry.space_group_name_H-M   'P 1'
#
loop_
_entity.id
_entity.type
_entity.pdbx_description
1 polymer ?
#
loop_
_entity_poly.entity_id
_entity_poly.type
_entity_poly.pdbx_seq_one_letter_code
_entity_poly.pdbx_strand_id
1 'polypeptide(L)'
;IILTTRNPEIWLTGCRRTILPRTVLAPRPWSFYFIRSLIGLKPLHDMYLNTWRRALGNNADFTDDNAMLNGFIAWTERVKKTVPSERLLVYDISEGWEPLCKFLQKPVPSEPFPHLNEYKEIRRLFRLERRAGAFLQWGLPTLLILMLAYLLYIFLR
;
A
#
# COMPACT_ATOMS: atom_id res chain seq x y z
N ILE A 1 -12.57 -16.31 -13.79
CA ILE A 1 -11.51 -15.67 -12.96
C ILE A 1 -10.63 -14.86 -13.88
N ILE A 2 -10.28 -13.63 -13.48
CA ILE A 2 -9.39 -12.76 -14.24
C ILE A 2 -8.12 -12.57 -13.41
N LEU A 3 -6.97 -12.92 -13.97
CA LEU A 3 -5.66 -12.73 -13.40
C LEU A 3 -4.95 -11.62 -14.16
N THR A 4 -4.93 -10.42 -13.58
CA THR A 4 -4.17 -9.31 -14.14
C THR A 4 -2.68 -9.54 -13.93
N THR A 5 -1.91 -9.57 -15.02
CA THR A 5 -0.45 -9.70 -15.00
C THR A 5 0.19 -8.50 -15.67
N ARG A 6 1.51 -8.37 -15.51
CA ARG A 6 2.38 -7.39 -16.16
C ARG A 6 3.83 -7.84 -15.98
N ASN A 7 4.78 -7.14 -16.58
CA ASN A 7 6.20 -7.37 -16.33
C ASN A 7 6.51 -7.35 -14.81
N PRO A 8 7.19 -8.37 -14.25
CA PRO A 8 7.47 -8.46 -12.82
C PRO A 8 8.27 -7.28 -12.23
N GLU A 9 9.22 -6.72 -12.99
CA GLU A 9 10.03 -5.60 -12.54
C GLU A 9 9.23 -4.30 -12.49
N ILE A 10 8.34 -4.10 -13.47
CA ILE A 10 7.39 -2.98 -13.48
C ILE A 10 6.44 -3.11 -12.29
N TRP A 11 5.94 -4.32 -12.02
CA TRP A 11 5.12 -4.61 -10.84
C TRP A 11 5.87 -4.28 -9.55
N LEU A 12 7.11 -4.73 -9.40
CA LEU A 12 7.94 -4.50 -8.21
C LEU A 12 8.17 -3.00 -7.99
N THR A 13 8.53 -2.28 -9.05
CA THR A 13 8.75 -0.83 -8.99
C THR A 13 7.50 -0.10 -8.51
N GLY A 14 6.33 -0.48 -9.03
CA GLY A 14 5.05 0.04 -8.56
C GLY A 14 4.80 -0.31 -7.08
N CYS A 15 5.00 -1.58 -6.72
CA CYS A 15 4.79 -2.09 -5.36
C CYS A 15 5.64 -1.34 -4.33
N ARG A 16 6.94 -1.13 -4.62
CA ARG A 16 7.87 -0.39 -3.76
C ARG A 16 7.50 1.07 -3.57
N ARG A 17 6.92 1.70 -4.59
CA ARG A 17 6.52 3.10 -4.52
C ARG A 17 5.30 3.32 -3.65
N THR A 18 4.38 2.35 -3.57
CA THR A 18 3.02 2.60 -3.08
C THR A 18 2.52 1.60 -2.04
N ILE A 19 2.76 0.30 -2.25
CA ILE A 19 2.12 -0.80 -1.54
C ILE A 19 3.08 -1.35 -0.47
N LEU A 20 4.19 -1.98 -0.86
CA LEU A 20 5.18 -2.54 0.07
C LEU A 20 6.52 -1.80 -0.10
N PRO A 21 6.66 -0.57 0.42
CA PRO A 21 7.97 0.08 0.48
C PRO A 21 8.91 -0.73 1.37
N ARG A 22 10.22 -0.60 1.17
CA ARG A 22 11.23 -1.30 2.00
C ARG A 22 11.12 -0.99 3.50
N THR A 23 10.52 0.15 3.85
CA THR A 23 10.26 0.57 5.23
C THR A 23 8.93 0.07 5.79
N VAL A 24 8.22 -0.83 5.09
CA VAL A 24 6.89 -1.29 5.52
C VAL A 24 6.93 -1.98 6.90
N LEU A 25 8.01 -2.70 7.20
CA LEU A 25 8.23 -3.37 8.49
C LEU A 25 9.03 -2.52 9.49
N ALA A 26 9.43 -1.30 9.14
CA ALA A 26 10.17 -0.44 10.04
C ALA A 26 9.30 -0.02 11.24
N PRO A 27 9.87 0.02 12.47
CA PRO A 27 9.14 0.45 13.65
C PRO A 27 8.62 1.87 13.47
N ARG A 28 7.45 2.15 14.03
CA ARG A 28 6.77 3.45 13.93
C ARG A 28 6.73 4.16 15.29
N PRO A 29 6.78 5.50 15.31
CA PRO A 29 6.69 6.26 16.57
C PRO A 29 5.31 6.09 17.23
N TRP A 30 5.21 6.40 18.52
CA TRP A 30 3.94 6.31 19.25
C TRP A 30 2.83 7.17 18.59
N SER A 31 3.20 8.34 18.05
CA SER A 31 2.26 9.26 17.42
C SER A 31 1.56 8.66 16.20
N PHE A 32 2.22 7.75 15.48
CA PHE A 32 1.62 7.01 14.37
C PHE A 32 0.49 6.09 14.84
N TYR A 33 0.74 5.29 15.89
CA TYR A 33 -0.25 4.39 16.44
C TYR A 33 -1.40 5.16 17.09
N PHE A 34 -1.10 6.28 17.75
CA PHE A 34 -2.09 7.17 18.34
C PHE A 34 -3.04 7.75 17.28
N ILE A 35 -2.52 8.35 16.20
CA ILE A 35 -3.36 8.87 15.11
C ILE A 35 -4.24 7.77 14.53
N ARG A 36 -3.66 6.60 14.21
CA ARG A 36 -4.42 5.47 13.66
C ARG A 36 -5.49 4.93 14.60
N SER A 37 -5.27 5.00 15.92
CA SER A 37 -6.27 4.64 16.92
C SER A 37 -7.46 5.60 16.88
N LEU A 38 -7.21 6.91 16.75
CA LEU A 38 -8.27 7.92 16.69
C LEU A 38 -9.16 7.79 15.45
N ILE A 39 -8.57 7.42 14.31
CA ILE A 39 -9.29 7.29 13.03
C ILE A 39 -9.76 5.85 12.74
N GLY A 40 -9.67 4.94 13.72
CA GLY A 40 -10.16 3.56 13.58
C GLY A 40 -9.33 2.66 12.63
N LEU A 41 -8.11 3.06 12.27
CA LEU A 41 -7.26 2.33 11.30
C LEU A 41 -6.18 1.46 11.96
N LYS A 42 -6.21 1.27 13.29
CA LYS A 42 -5.27 0.41 14.01
C LYS A 42 -5.21 -1.03 13.45
N PRO A 43 -6.31 -1.76 13.20
CA PRO A 43 -6.23 -3.14 12.70
C PRO A 43 -5.84 -3.22 11.23
N LEU A 44 -5.95 -2.11 10.48
CA LEU A 44 -5.71 -2.10 9.04
C LEU A 44 -4.27 -2.49 8.70
N HIS A 45 -3.29 -2.08 9.52
CA HIS A 45 -1.88 -2.39 9.28
C HIS A 45 -1.60 -3.89 9.33
N ASP A 46 -2.10 -4.59 10.35
CA ASP A 46 -1.90 -6.02 10.51
C ASP A 46 -2.66 -6.81 9.44
N MET A 47 -3.92 -6.42 9.18
CA MET A 47 -4.73 -7.00 8.11
C MET A 47 -4.02 -6.89 6.75
N TYR A 48 -3.45 -5.71 6.49
CA TYR A 48 -2.71 -5.43 5.26
C TYR A 48 -1.50 -6.35 5.10
N LEU A 49 -0.62 -6.42 6.11
CA LEU A 49 0.56 -7.29 6.06
C LEU A 49 0.20 -8.77 5.94
N ASN A 50 -0.84 -9.22 6.66
CA ASN A 50 -1.29 -10.61 6.62
C ASN A 50 -1.85 -11.00 5.25
N THR A 51 -2.49 -10.05 4.55
CA THR A 51 -2.96 -10.27 3.17
C THR A 51 -1.79 -10.52 2.23
N TRP A 52 -0.72 -9.73 2.34
CA TRP A 52 0.47 -9.92 1.51
C TRP A 52 1.25 -11.18 1.87
N ARG A 53 1.30 -11.58 3.14
CA ARG A 53 1.89 -12.86 3.56
C ARG A 53 1.15 -14.04 2.95
N ARG A 54 -0.18 -13.98 2.89
CA ARG A 54 -0.98 -15.02 2.22
C ARG A 54 -0.72 -15.09 0.71
N ALA A 55 -0.51 -13.95 0.06
CA ALA A 55 -0.29 -13.88 -1.38
C ALA A 55 1.14 -14.28 -1.79
N LEU A 56 2.15 -13.75 -1.10
CA LEU A 56 3.56 -13.89 -1.48
C LEU A 56 4.28 -15.02 -0.73
N GLY A 57 3.68 -15.55 0.33
CA GLY A 57 4.25 -16.57 1.21
C GLY A 57 4.38 -16.07 2.65
N ASN A 58 4.05 -16.93 3.61
CA ASN A 58 4.02 -16.54 5.03
C ASN A 58 5.36 -16.01 5.56
N ASN A 59 6.46 -16.52 5.01
CA ASN A 59 7.83 -16.17 5.39
C ASN A 59 8.51 -15.25 4.36
N ALA A 60 7.76 -14.65 3.43
CA ALA A 60 8.34 -13.78 2.43
C ALA A 60 8.93 -12.53 3.09
N ASP A 61 10.20 -12.25 2.80
CA ASP A 61 10.84 -11.00 3.19
C ASP A 61 10.35 -9.88 2.26
N PHE A 62 9.47 -9.03 2.77
CA PHE A 62 8.97 -7.89 2.00
C PHE A 62 10.02 -6.83 1.71
N THR A 63 11.21 -6.89 2.32
CA THR A 63 12.29 -5.92 2.09
C THR A 63 13.26 -6.36 1.00
N ASP A 64 13.26 -7.66 0.66
CA ASP A 64 14.04 -8.23 -0.43
C ASP A 64 13.26 -8.19 -1.75
N ASP A 65 13.91 -7.71 -2.80
CA ASP A 65 13.31 -7.59 -4.13
C ASP A 65 13.24 -8.96 -4.82
N ASN A 66 14.19 -9.85 -4.59
CA ASN A 66 14.16 -11.21 -5.15
C ASN A 66 13.02 -12.02 -4.55
N ALA A 67 12.84 -11.99 -3.23
CA ALA A 67 11.70 -12.60 -2.56
C ALA A 67 10.35 -12.10 -3.10
N MET A 68 10.23 -10.79 -3.34
CA MET A 68 9.02 -10.19 -3.91
C MET A 68 8.75 -10.66 -5.34
N LEU A 69 9.77 -10.66 -6.21
CA LEU A 69 9.65 -11.14 -7.60
C LEU A 69 9.28 -12.62 -7.65
N ASN A 70 9.97 -13.44 -6.85
CA ASN A 70 9.68 -14.87 -6.74
C ASN A 70 8.25 -15.12 -6.23
N GLY A 71 7.80 -14.35 -5.25
CA GLY A 71 6.42 -14.42 -4.75
C GLY A 71 5.39 -14.07 -5.82
N PHE A 72 5.63 -13.02 -6.62
CA PHE A 72 4.75 -12.64 -7.72
C PHE A 72 4.66 -13.72 -8.81
N ILE A 73 5.81 -14.28 -9.21
CA ILE A 73 5.88 -15.36 -10.21
C ILE A 73 5.17 -16.61 -9.66
N ALA A 74 5.49 -17.02 -8.43
CA ALA A 74 4.90 -18.20 -7.80
C ALA A 74 3.38 -18.07 -7.62
N TRP A 75 2.88 -16.88 -7.29
CA TRP A 75 1.45 -16.60 -7.23
C TRP A 75 0.79 -16.75 -8.60
N THR A 76 1.35 -16.11 -9.63
CA THR A 76 0.83 -16.15 -11.00
C THR A 76 0.75 -17.58 -11.53
N GLU A 77 1.82 -18.36 -11.36
CA GLU A 77 1.87 -19.76 -11.78
C GLU A 77 0.93 -20.66 -10.97
N ARG A 78 0.79 -20.42 -9.67
CA ARG A 78 -0.19 -21.12 -8.83
C ARG A 78 -1.61 -20.91 -9.34
N VAL A 79 -1.99 -19.67 -9.67
CA VAL A 79 -3.33 -19.36 -10.19
C VAL A 79 -3.56 -20.07 -11.53
N LYS A 80 -2.60 -19.97 -12.46
CA LYS A 80 -2.66 -20.67 -13.76
C LYS A 80 -2.80 -22.18 -13.63
N LYS A 81 -2.10 -22.79 -12.67
CA LYS A 81 -2.17 -24.24 -12.41
C LYS A 81 -3.49 -24.68 -11.75
N THR A 82 -4.07 -23.81 -10.92
CA THR A 82 -5.23 -24.17 -10.08
C THR A 82 -6.55 -23.93 -10.79
N VAL A 83 -6.64 -22.89 -11.62
CA VAL A 83 -7.88 -22.53 -12.31
C VAL A 83 -7.90 -23.16 -13.70
N PRO A 84 -8.96 -23.89 -14.08
CA PRO A 84 -9.12 -24.40 -15.44
C PRO A 84 -9.01 -23.28 -16.48
N SER A 85 -8.30 -23.53 -17.57
CA SER A 85 -7.94 -22.49 -18.56
C SER A 85 -9.18 -21.85 -19.20
N GLU A 86 -10.25 -22.62 -19.42
CA GLU A 86 -11.52 -22.12 -19.95
C GLU A 86 -12.26 -21.16 -18.99
N ARG A 87 -11.87 -21.14 -17.70
CA ARG A 87 -12.40 -20.23 -16.67
C ARG A 87 -11.38 -19.18 -16.25
N LEU A 88 -10.22 -19.11 -16.90
CA LEU A 88 -9.13 -18.20 -16.55
C LEU A 88 -8.79 -17.29 -17.72
N LEU A 89 -8.91 -15.98 -17.49
CA LEU A 89 -8.28 -14.98 -18.34
C LEU A 89 -6.99 -14.50 -17.66
N VAL A 90 -5.83 -14.74 -18.29
CA VAL A 90 -4.58 -14.07 -17.95
C VAL A 90 -4.50 -12.82 -18.81
N TYR A 91 -4.45 -11.65 -18.19
CA TYR A 91 -4.74 -10.37 -18.86
C TYR A 91 -3.70 -9.32 -18.51
N ASP A 92 -3.05 -8.72 -19.51
CA ASP A 92 -2.28 -7.50 -19.31
C ASP A 92 -3.21 -6.30 -19.49
N ILE A 93 -3.27 -5.44 -18.47
CA ILE A 93 -4.14 -4.26 -18.48
C ILE A 93 -3.82 -3.30 -19.63
N SER A 94 -2.61 -3.37 -20.22
CA SER A 94 -2.27 -2.57 -21.40
C SER A 94 -3.03 -2.99 -22.66
N GLU A 95 -3.63 -4.19 -22.69
CA GLU A 95 -4.39 -4.70 -23.83
C GLU A 95 -5.79 -4.07 -23.95
N GLY A 96 -6.24 -3.29 -22.96
CA GLY A 96 -7.50 -2.55 -23.02
C GLY A 96 -8.73 -3.47 -23.00
N TRP A 97 -9.86 -2.99 -23.54
CA TRP A 97 -11.16 -3.63 -23.36
C TRP A 97 -11.30 -5.01 -24.03
N GLU A 98 -10.64 -5.23 -25.16
CA GLU A 98 -10.96 -6.32 -26.07
C GLU A 98 -10.84 -7.72 -25.43
N PRO A 99 -9.73 -8.09 -24.76
CA PRO A 99 -9.61 -9.44 -24.19
C PRO A 99 -10.59 -9.67 -23.04
N LEU A 100 -10.84 -8.62 -22.24
CA LEU A 100 -11.74 -8.66 -21.10
C LEU A 100 -13.20 -8.84 -21.55
N CYS A 101 -13.65 -8.02 -22.49
CA CYS A 101 -15.00 -8.09 -23.02
C CYS A 101 -15.27 -9.42 -23.74
N LYS A 102 -14.30 -9.91 -24.53
CA LYS A 102 -14.37 -11.23 -25.18
C LYS A 102 -14.54 -12.36 -24.16
N PHE A 103 -13.73 -12.36 -23.09
CA PHE A 103 -13.81 -13.36 -22.03
C PHE A 103 -15.15 -13.32 -21.27
N LEU A 104 -15.67 -12.12 -21.04
CA LEU A 104 -16.96 -11.91 -20.35
C LEU A 104 -18.19 -12.04 -21.26
N GLN A 105 -18.00 -12.24 -22.56
CA GLN A 105 -19.06 -12.26 -23.58
C GLN A 105 -19.92 -10.98 -23.53
N LYS A 106 -19.26 -9.83 -23.43
CA LYS A 106 -19.88 -8.49 -23.42
C LYS A 106 -19.39 -7.66 -24.60
N PRO A 107 -20.20 -6.69 -25.08
CA PRO A 107 -19.74 -5.74 -26.08
C PRO A 107 -18.58 -4.89 -25.54
N VAL A 108 -17.71 -4.45 -26.44
CA VAL A 108 -16.65 -3.48 -26.12
C VAL A 108 -17.28 -2.09 -25.95
N PRO A 109 -17.07 -1.39 -24.82
CA PRO A 109 -17.56 -0.02 -24.63
C PRO A 109 -16.92 0.97 -25.62
N SER A 110 -17.62 2.05 -25.92
CA SER A 110 -17.08 3.17 -26.72
C SER A 110 -16.13 4.08 -25.93
N GLU A 111 -16.12 3.97 -24.61
CA GLU A 111 -15.28 4.77 -23.73
C GLU A 111 -13.83 4.23 -23.69
N PRO A 112 -12.82 5.10 -23.53
CA PRO A 112 -11.43 4.66 -23.40
C PRO A 112 -11.25 3.77 -22.17
N PHE A 113 -10.32 2.81 -22.25
CA PHE A 113 -10.00 1.96 -21.11
C PHE A 113 -9.48 2.81 -19.92
N PRO A 114 -10.02 2.63 -18.70
CA PRO A 114 -9.73 3.54 -17.60
C PRO A 114 -8.28 3.42 -17.13
N HIS A 115 -7.61 4.57 -16.96
CA HIS A 115 -6.30 4.66 -16.33
C HIS A 115 -6.40 5.39 -14.99
N LEU A 116 -7.07 4.76 -14.03
CA LEU A 116 -7.40 5.35 -12.74
C LEU A 116 -6.62 4.65 -11.62
N ASN A 117 -5.47 5.22 -11.26
CA ASN A 117 -4.75 4.93 -10.01
C ASN A 117 -3.56 5.89 -9.87
N GLU A 118 -3.78 7.19 -10.06
CA GLU A 118 -2.74 8.17 -9.80
C GLU A 118 -2.42 8.19 -8.30
N TYR A 119 -1.22 7.71 -7.94
CA TYR A 119 -0.70 7.61 -6.57
C TYR A 119 -0.65 8.93 -5.77
N LYS A 120 -1.04 10.05 -6.39
CA LYS A 120 -0.97 11.38 -5.79
C LYS A 120 -1.85 11.52 -4.54
N GLU A 121 -3.07 10.98 -4.57
CA GLU A 121 -4.03 11.15 -3.46
C GLU A 121 -3.62 10.38 -2.21
N ILE A 122 -3.30 9.10 -2.32
CA ILE A 122 -2.80 8.29 -1.19
C ILE A 122 -1.51 8.89 -0.61
N ARG A 123 -0.61 9.36 -1.48
CA ARG A 123 0.63 10.04 -1.05
C ARG A 123 0.34 11.35 -0.29
N ARG A 124 -0.71 12.08 -0.65
CA ARG A 124 -1.13 13.30 0.07
C ARG A 124 -1.59 12.95 1.49
N LEU A 125 -2.42 11.93 1.64
CA LEU A 125 -2.88 11.45 2.96
C LEU A 125 -1.70 11.01 3.85
N PHE A 126 -0.79 10.18 3.32
CA PHE A 126 0.40 9.76 4.07
C PHE A 126 1.37 10.91 4.39
N ARG A 127 1.39 11.99 3.60
CA ARG A 127 2.16 13.20 3.94
C ARG A 127 1.52 13.97 5.10
N LEU A 128 0.19 14.11 5.10
CA LEU A 128 -0.54 14.77 6.18
C LEU A 128 -0.40 14.02 7.50
N GLU A 129 -0.58 12.70 7.48
CA GLU A 129 -0.39 11.85 8.68
C GLU A 129 1.02 12.00 9.25
N ARG A 130 2.07 11.96 8.40
CA ARG A 130 3.45 12.13 8.86
C ARG A 130 3.70 13.51 9.48
N ARG A 131 3.13 14.57 8.91
CA ARG A 131 3.26 15.93 9.45
C ARG A 131 2.55 16.07 10.80
N ALA A 132 1.32 15.58 10.89
CA ALA A 132 0.56 15.56 12.13
C ALA A 132 1.29 14.73 13.21
N GLY A 133 1.80 13.56 12.84
CA GLY A 133 2.57 12.70 13.73
C GLY A 133 3.87 13.35 14.21
N ALA A 134 4.59 14.07 13.34
CA ALA A 134 5.79 14.81 13.73
C ALA A 134 5.47 15.97 14.69
N PHE A 135 4.38 16.69 14.44
CA PHE A 135 3.91 17.75 15.34
C PHE A 135 3.53 17.20 16.71
N LEU A 136 2.78 16.09 16.77
CA LEU A 136 2.42 15.45 18.04
C LEU A 136 3.65 14.89 18.78
N GLN A 137 4.60 14.30 18.05
CA GLN A 137 5.79 13.67 18.62
C GLN A 137 6.76 14.71 19.20
N TRP A 138 6.96 15.84 18.50
CA TRP A 138 8.04 16.79 18.81
C TRP A 138 7.57 18.23 18.98
N GLY A 139 6.66 18.71 18.13
CA GLY A 139 6.17 20.09 18.18
C GLY A 139 5.38 20.41 19.45
N LEU A 140 4.37 19.61 19.77
CA LEU A 140 3.51 19.81 20.94
C LEU A 140 4.31 19.76 22.26
N PRO A 141 5.16 18.73 22.53
CA PRO A 141 5.99 18.73 23.73
C PRO A 141 6.91 19.95 23.83
N THR A 142 7.52 20.38 22.72
CA THR A 142 8.40 21.56 22.69
C THR A 142 7.63 22.83 23.09
N LEU A 143 6.43 23.03 22.54
CA LEU A 143 5.57 24.17 22.88
C LEU A 143 5.17 24.16 24.35
N LEU A 144 4.82 22.99 24.92
CA LEU A 144 4.46 22.86 26.32
C LEU A 144 5.64 23.18 27.25
N ILE A 145 6.86 22.74 26.90
CA ILE A 145 8.08 23.06 27.66
C ILE A 145 8.37 24.56 27.62
N LEU A 146 8.30 25.19 26.45
CA LEU A 146 8.51 26.63 26.31
C LEU A 146 7.47 27.45 27.07
N MET A 147 6.20 27.03 27.02
CA MET A 147 5.12 27.66 27.78
C MET A 147 5.36 27.55 29.30
N LEU A 148 5.74 26.36 29.78
CA LEU A 148 6.07 26.15 31.19
C LEU A 148 7.26 27.01 31.63
N ALA A 149 8.33 27.05 30.83
CA ALA A 149 9.50 27.88 31.12
C ALA A 149 9.14 29.37 31.19
N TYR A 150 8.27 29.85 30.29
CA TYR A 150 7.77 31.22 30.30
C TYR A 150 6.93 31.53 31.54
N LEU A 151 6.03 30.63 31.94
CA LEU A 151 5.23 30.79 33.16
C LEU A 151 6.10 30.81 34.43
N LEU A 152 7.11 29.94 34.49
CA LEU A 152 8.09 29.93 35.59
C LEU A 152 8.91 31.22 35.62
N TYR A 153 9.32 31.74 34.46
CA TYR A 153 10.02 33.03 34.37
C TYR A 153 9.17 34.19 34.91
N ILE A 154 7.88 34.23 34.58
CA ILE A 154 6.95 35.25 35.12
C ILE A 154 6.79 35.08 36.63
N PHE A 155 6.65 33.86 37.14
CA PHE A 155 6.40 33.61 38.55
C PHE A 155 7.62 33.89 39.45
N LEU A 156 8.84 33.70 38.92
CA LEU A 156 10.09 33.90 39.66
C LEU A 156 10.64 35.34 39.58
N ARG A 157 9.97 36.22 38.84
CA ARG A 157 10.32 37.64 38.70
C ARG A 157 9.43 38.51 39.59
#